data_AF-A0A6P6N2I0-F1
#
_entry.id   AF-A0A6P6N2I0-F1
#
_cell.length_a   1.000
_cell.length_b   1.000
_cell.length_c   1.000
_cell.angle_alpha   90.00
_cell.angle_beta   90.00
_cell.angle_gamma   90.00
#
_symmetry.space_group_name_H-M   'P 1'
#
loop_
_entity.id
_entity.type
_entity.pdbx_description
1 polymer ?
#
loop_
_entity_poly.entity_id
_entity_poly.type
_entity_poly.pdbx_seq_one_letter_code
_entity_poly.pdbx_strand_id
1 'polypeptide(L)'
;MSEQSICQARAAVMVYDDANKKWVPAGGSTGFSRVHIYHHTGNNAFRVVGRKIQDHQVVINCAIPKGLKYNQATQTFHQWRDARQVYGLNFGSKEDANVFASAMMHALEVLNSQDAGPPMPRQTPQVQNGPSPEELEVQRR
;
A
#
# COMPACT_ATOMS: atom_id res chain seq x y z
N MET A 1 -19.57 -2.47 3.10
CA MET A 1 -18.89 -3.27 4.14
C MET A 1 -17.71 -3.94 3.44
N SER A 2 -16.48 -3.42 3.55
CA SER A 2 -15.40 -3.84 2.63
C SER A 2 -13.99 -3.77 3.20
N GLU A 3 -13.80 -3.33 4.44
CA GLU A 3 -12.48 -3.30 5.07
C GLU A 3 -12.28 -4.49 5.99
N GLN A 4 -11.25 -5.29 5.71
CA GLN A 4 -10.88 -6.47 6.48
C GLN A 4 -9.46 -6.28 7.03
N SER A 5 -9.29 -6.56 8.32
CA SER A 5 -7.96 -6.58 8.94
C SER A 5 -7.21 -7.82 8.47
N ILE A 6 -6.08 -7.65 7.83
CA ILE A 6 -5.22 -8.77 7.38
C ILE A 6 -4.13 -9.11 8.40
N CYS A 7 -3.84 -8.22 9.32
CA CYS A 7 -2.95 -8.50 10.45
C CYS A 7 -3.28 -7.60 11.64
N GLN A 8 -2.77 -8.00 12.80
CA GLN A 8 -2.77 -7.21 14.02
C GLN A 8 -1.41 -7.37 14.71
N ALA A 9 -0.85 -6.27 15.20
CA ALA A 9 0.38 -6.28 15.98
C ALA A 9 0.32 -5.24 17.11
N ARG A 10 1.09 -5.47 18.18
CA ARG A 10 1.30 -4.48 19.24
C ARG A 10 2.55 -3.65 18.97
N ALA A 11 2.42 -2.34 18.87
CA ALA A 11 3.56 -1.43 18.66
C ALA A 11 3.34 -0.04 19.24
N ALA A 12 4.41 0.61 19.69
CA ALA A 12 4.41 2.05 19.91
C ALA A 12 4.57 2.74 18.55
N VAL A 13 3.63 3.62 18.23
CA VAL A 13 3.62 4.36 16.96
C VAL A 13 4.45 5.63 17.13
N MET A 14 5.40 5.81 16.25
CA MET A 14 6.36 6.91 16.25
C MET A 14 6.26 7.68 14.93
N VAL A 15 6.54 8.98 15.00
CA VAL A 15 6.74 9.83 13.84
C VAL A 15 8.12 10.47 13.93
N TYR A 16 8.80 10.62 12.80
CA TYR A 16 10.06 11.34 12.77
C TYR A 16 9.81 12.84 12.68
N ASP A 17 10.34 13.57 13.65
CA ASP A 17 10.38 15.02 13.69
C ASP A 17 11.64 15.49 12.96
N ASP A 18 11.49 15.93 11.71
CA ASP A 18 12.60 16.35 10.85
C ASP A 18 13.32 17.60 11.41
N ALA A 19 12.61 18.50 12.10
CA ALA A 19 13.19 19.73 12.66
C ALA A 19 14.15 19.41 13.81
N ASN A 20 13.75 18.49 14.69
CA ASN A 20 14.56 18.09 15.84
C ASN A 20 15.38 16.81 15.60
N LYS A 21 15.32 16.23 14.39
CA LYS A 21 16.00 14.99 13.97
C LYS A 21 15.82 13.84 14.97
N LYS A 22 14.59 13.64 15.45
CA LYS A 22 14.29 12.65 16.49
C LYS A 22 12.96 11.95 16.24
N TRP A 23 12.85 10.73 16.73
CA TRP A 23 11.56 10.04 16.80
C TRP A 23 10.76 10.57 17.99
N VAL A 24 9.48 10.86 17.76
CA VAL A 24 8.53 11.26 18.80
C VAL A 24 7.28 10.38 18.76
N PRO A 25 6.60 10.14 19.90
CA PRO A 25 5.37 9.35 19.91
C PRO A 25 4.27 10.00 19.06
N ALA A 26 3.61 9.21 18.22
CA ALA A 26 2.45 9.67 17.46
C ALA A 26 1.26 9.95 18.41
N GLY A 27 0.53 11.04 18.15
CA GLY A 27 -0.60 11.47 18.99
C GLY A 27 -0.19 12.17 20.30
N GLY A 28 1.10 12.44 20.52
CA GLY A 28 1.60 13.19 21.68
C GLY A 28 1.68 12.39 22.98
N SER A 29 1.28 11.12 22.98
CA SER A 29 1.32 10.23 24.14
C SER A 29 2.20 9.00 23.89
N THR A 30 2.89 8.51 24.92
CA THR A 30 3.68 7.27 24.86
C THR A 30 2.77 6.03 24.96
N GLY A 31 3.36 4.84 24.92
CA GLY A 31 2.62 3.58 25.12
C GLY A 31 2.17 2.88 23.83
N PHE A 32 1.74 1.63 24.01
CA PHE A 32 1.41 0.72 22.93
C PHE A 32 0.06 1.02 22.28
N SER A 33 0.03 0.78 20.98
CA SER A 33 -1.17 0.77 20.15
C SER A 33 -1.39 -0.64 19.61
N ARG A 34 -2.66 -0.96 19.35
CA ARG A 34 -3.04 -2.07 18.49
C ARG A 34 -3.03 -1.56 17.05
N VAL A 35 -2.13 -2.09 16.24
CA VAL A 35 -1.90 -1.67 14.87
C VAL A 35 -2.39 -2.75 13.92
N HIS A 36 -3.22 -2.36 12.96
CA HIS A 36 -3.78 -3.20 11.93
C HIS A 36 -3.31 -2.73 10.55
N ILE A 37 -3.19 -3.67 9.63
CA ILE A 37 -3.28 -3.37 8.20
C ILE A 37 -4.67 -3.80 7.75
N TYR A 38 -5.42 -2.87 7.17
CA TYR A 38 -6.72 -3.12 6.57
C TYR A 38 -6.60 -3.20 5.05
N HIS A 39 -7.33 -4.15 4.46
CA HIS A 39 -7.54 -4.28 3.02
C HIS A 39 -8.99 -3.90 2.69
N HIS A 40 -9.16 -2.94 1.79
CA HIS A 40 -10.44 -2.57 1.23
C HIS A 40 -10.65 -3.30 -0.10
N THR A 41 -11.41 -4.40 -0.08
CA THR A 41 -11.54 -5.30 -1.24
C THR A 41 -12.22 -4.64 -2.46
N GLY A 42 -13.12 -3.68 -2.24
CA GLY A 42 -13.87 -3.03 -3.32
C GLY A 42 -13.04 -2.11 -4.23
N ASN A 43 -11.90 -1.62 -3.77
CA ASN A 43 -10.99 -0.78 -4.57
C ASN A 43 -9.52 -1.24 -4.45
N ASN A 44 -9.31 -2.43 -3.87
CA ASN A 44 -8.02 -3.01 -3.59
C ASN A 44 -7.00 -2.07 -2.91
N ALA A 45 -7.47 -1.22 -2.00
CA ALA A 45 -6.61 -0.31 -1.24
C ALA A 45 -6.18 -0.94 0.09
N PHE A 46 -4.99 -0.59 0.56
CA PHE A 46 -4.50 -0.97 1.88
C PHE A 46 -4.20 0.25 2.73
N ARG A 47 -4.38 0.13 4.06
CA ARG A 47 -4.03 1.19 5.01
C ARG A 47 -3.56 0.63 6.34
N VAL A 48 -2.65 1.36 6.99
CA VAL A 48 -2.24 1.11 8.37
C VAL A 48 -3.09 1.94 9.30
N VAL A 49 -3.66 1.31 10.33
CA VAL A 49 -4.45 1.96 11.37
C VAL A 49 -3.95 1.53 12.74
N GLY A 50 -3.54 2.48 13.57
CA GLY A 50 -3.10 2.23 14.93
C GLY A 50 -3.97 2.98 15.92
N ARG A 51 -4.53 2.23 16.87
CA ARG A 51 -5.30 2.80 17.99
C ARG A 51 -4.60 2.50 19.30
N LYS A 52 -4.49 3.51 20.17
CA LYS A 52 -3.99 3.35 21.53
C LYS A 52 -4.80 2.29 22.27
N ILE A 53 -4.13 1.46 23.05
CA ILE A 53 -4.79 0.37 23.78
C ILE A 53 -5.65 0.91 24.94
N GLN A 54 -5.25 2.04 25.52
CA GLN A 54 -5.87 2.59 26.74
C GLN A 54 -7.21 3.29 26.46
N ASP A 55 -7.29 4.11 25.42
CA ASP A 55 -8.42 5.01 25.16
C ASP A 55 -8.97 4.89 23.72
N HIS A 56 -8.44 3.95 22.93
CA HIS A 56 -8.80 3.73 21.53
C HIS A 56 -8.57 4.93 20.59
N GLN A 57 -7.77 5.92 21.02
CA GLN A 57 -7.38 7.06 20.20
C GLN A 57 -6.67 6.59 18.93
N VAL A 58 -7.13 7.06 17.76
CA VAL A 58 -6.44 6.81 16.48
C VAL A 58 -5.19 7.69 16.43
N VAL A 59 -4.01 7.06 16.36
CA VAL A 59 -2.71 7.75 16.31
C VAL A 59 -2.00 7.59 14.97
N ILE A 60 -2.46 6.68 14.13
CA ILE A 60 -2.06 6.56 12.72
C ILE A 60 -3.24 6.03 11.92
N ASN A 61 -3.46 6.64 10.75
CA ASN A 61 -4.39 6.20 9.73
C ASN A 61 -3.84 6.65 8.37
N CYS A 62 -2.96 5.84 7.79
CA CYS A 62 -2.27 6.19 6.54
C CYS A 62 -2.48 5.10 5.48
N ALA A 63 -2.68 5.53 4.23
CA ALA A 63 -2.71 4.62 3.09
C ALA A 63 -1.35 3.98 2.85
N ILE A 64 -1.34 2.77 2.30
CA ILE A 64 -0.14 2.11 1.78
C ILE A 64 -0.16 2.31 0.26
N PRO A 65 0.56 3.30 -0.29
CA PRO A 65 0.63 3.48 -1.73
C PRO A 65 1.49 2.40 -2.38
N LYS A 66 1.24 2.17 -3.67
CA LYS A 66 2.12 1.38 -4.53
C LYS A 66 3.55 1.92 -4.46
N GLY A 67 4.54 1.02 -4.44
CA GLY A 67 5.96 1.38 -4.39
C GLY A 67 6.42 1.98 -3.06
N LEU A 68 5.59 1.95 -2.00
CA LEU A 68 6.03 2.34 -0.66
C LEU A 68 7.28 1.55 -0.25
N LYS A 69 8.28 2.27 0.26
CA LYS A 69 9.53 1.69 0.76
C LYS A 69 9.38 1.36 2.24
N TYR A 70 9.19 0.08 2.53
CA TYR A 70 9.18 -0.46 3.88
C TYR A 70 10.59 -0.87 4.31
N ASN A 71 11.04 -0.41 5.49
CA ASN A 71 12.37 -0.69 6.01
C ASN A 71 12.30 -1.28 7.42
N GLN A 72 12.81 -2.50 7.59
CA GLN A 72 12.98 -3.16 8.88
C GLN A 72 14.32 -2.73 9.50
N ALA A 73 14.35 -1.54 10.09
CA ALA A 73 15.59 -0.93 10.59
C ALA A 73 16.24 -1.73 11.75
N THR A 74 15.42 -2.38 12.57
CA THR A 74 15.85 -3.40 13.54
C THR A 74 14.83 -4.53 13.60
N GLN A 75 15.10 -5.57 14.38
CA GLN A 75 14.19 -6.72 14.56
C GLN A 75 12.81 -6.34 15.12
N THR A 76 12.69 -5.20 15.81
CA THR A 76 11.42 -4.72 16.40
C THR A 76 11.14 -3.26 16.05
N PHE A 77 11.93 -2.62 15.18
CA PHE A 77 11.69 -1.25 14.75
C PHE A 77 11.64 -1.16 13.24
N HIS A 78 10.44 -0.98 12.69
CA HIS A 78 10.24 -0.87 11.24
C HIS A 78 9.70 0.53 10.92
N GLN A 79 10.05 1.05 9.73
CA GLN A 79 9.71 2.40 9.32
C GLN A 79 9.36 2.49 7.84
N TRP A 80 8.61 3.51 7.47
CA TRP A 80 8.33 3.89 6.10
C TRP A 80 8.05 5.38 6.01
N ARG A 81 8.07 5.92 4.79
CA ARG A 81 7.80 7.33 4.50
C ARG A 81 6.63 7.44 3.53
N ASP A 82 5.70 8.36 3.81
CA ASP A 82 4.74 8.86 2.83
C ASP A 82 5.10 10.29 2.40
N ALA A 83 4.23 10.95 1.63
CA ALA A 83 4.48 12.31 1.12
C ALA A 83 4.62 13.39 2.21
N ARG A 84 4.18 13.12 3.44
CA ARG A 84 4.11 14.12 4.53
C ARG A 84 4.93 13.72 5.76
N GLN A 85 5.07 12.43 6.04
CA GLN A 85 5.52 11.93 7.33
C GLN A 85 6.36 10.66 7.18
N VAL A 86 7.36 10.51 8.03
CA VAL A 86 8.00 9.21 8.31
C VAL A 86 7.35 8.61 9.53
N TYR A 87 6.85 7.38 9.38
CA TYR A 87 6.30 6.60 10.46
C TYR A 87 7.30 5.53 10.89
N GLY A 88 7.28 5.23 12.18
CA GLY A 88 8.02 4.14 12.79
C GLY A 88 7.10 3.34 13.71
N LEU A 89 7.27 2.03 13.72
CA LEU A 89 6.60 1.14 14.66
C LEU A 89 7.68 0.46 15.50
N ASN A 90 7.65 0.70 16.81
CA ASN A 90 8.44 -0.03 17.79
C ASN A 90 7.58 -1.15 18.39
N PHE A 91 7.75 -2.36 17.87
CA PHE A 91 6.93 -3.52 18.21
C PHE A 91 7.20 -4.04 19.62
N GLY A 92 6.14 -4.57 20.25
CA GLY A 92 6.22 -5.16 21.58
C GLY A 92 7.00 -6.48 21.63
N SER A 93 7.15 -7.16 20.50
CA SER A 93 7.95 -8.37 20.36
C SER A 93 8.43 -8.58 18.91
N LYS A 94 9.33 -9.55 18.71
CA LYS A 94 9.79 -9.97 17.38
C LYS A 94 8.65 -10.61 16.57
N GLU A 95 7.77 -11.34 17.23
CA GLU A 95 6.63 -12.02 16.62
C GLU A 95 5.63 -10.99 16.07
N ASP A 96 5.31 -9.96 16.85
CA ASP A 96 4.50 -8.82 16.40
C ASP A 96 5.12 -8.13 15.16
N ALA A 97 6.43 -7.91 15.18
CA ALA A 97 7.16 -7.29 14.08
C ALA A 97 7.11 -8.14 12.80
N ASN A 98 7.31 -9.46 12.94
CA ASN A 98 7.27 -10.40 11.82
C ASN A 98 5.87 -10.50 11.21
N VAL A 99 4.82 -10.63 12.03
CA VAL A 99 3.43 -10.68 11.56
C VAL A 99 3.08 -9.43 10.76
N PHE A 100 3.46 -8.25 11.27
CA PHE A 100 3.21 -6.99 10.57
C PHE A 100 4.02 -6.88 9.28
N ALA A 101 5.29 -7.29 9.30
CA ALA A 101 6.16 -7.25 8.12
C ALA A 101 5.64 -8.16 7.01
N SER A 102 5.23 -9.39 7.31
CA SER A 102 4.66 -10.32 6.32
C SER A 102 3.40 -9.73 5.66
N ALA A 103 2.51 -9.13 6.45
CA ALA A 103 1.30 -8.51 5.93
C ALA A 103 1.58 -7.24 5.10
N MET A 104 2.56 -6.43 5.51
CA MET A 104 3.01 -5.27 4.73
C MET A 104 3.60 -5.69 3.38
N MET A 105 4.48 -6.69 3.37
CA MET A 105 5.07 -7.21 2.12
C MET A 105 3.99 -7.77 1.18
N HIS A 106 3.02 -8.50 1.71
CA HIS A 106 1.88 -9.00 0.94
C HIS A 106 1.05 -7.85 0.34
N ALA A 107 0.73 -6.82 1.12
CA ALA A 107 0.00 -5.65 0.63
C ALA A 107 0.75 -4.95 -0.52
N LEU A 108 2.08 -4.79 -0.39
CA LEU A 108 2.91 -4.17 -1.42
C LEU A 108 2.98 -5.04 -2.69
N GLU A 109 3.07 -6.35 -2.56
CA GLU A 109 3.03 -7.29 -3.69
C GLU A 109 1.71 -7.17 -4.47
N VAL A 110 0.58 -7.21 -3.77
CA VAL A 110 -0.75 -7.07 -4.37
C VAL A 110 -0.89 -5.73 -5.11
N LEU A 111 -0.43 -4.63 -4.50
CA LEU A 111 -0.47 -3.30 -5.11
C LEU A 111 0.46 -3.18 -6.34
N ASN A 112 1.60 -3.89 -6.35
CA ASN A 112 2.53 -3.87 -7.47
C ASN A 112 2.03 -4.69 -8.66
N SER A 113 1.35 -5.82 -8.41
CA SER A 113 0.82 -6.71 -9.45
C SER A 113 -0.36 -6.14 -10.24
N GLN A 114 -1.02 -5.09 -9.76
CA GLN A 114 -2.14 -4.47 -10.49
C GLN A 114 -1.77 -3.82 -11.84
N ASP A 115 -0.48 -3.52 -12.09
CA ASP A 115 -0.03 -3.03 -13.41
C ASP A 115 0.29 -4.15 -14.41
N ALA A 116 0.32 -5.41 -13.97
CA ALA A 116 0.34 -6.55 -14.88
C ALA A 116 -1.08 -6.76 -15.41
N GLY A 117 -1.55 -5.83 -16.24
CA GLY A 117 -2.73 -6.07 -17.07
C GLY A 117 -2.56 -7.39 -17.84
N PRO A 118 -3.65 -8.07 -18.20
CA PRO A 118 -3.55 -9.25 -19.04
C PRO A 118 -2.70 -8.90 -20.28
N PRO A 119 -1.80 -9.79 -20.76
CA PRO A 119 -1.12 -9.53 -22.01
C PRO A 119 -2.18 -9.33 -23.08
N MET A 120 -2.36 -8.09 -23.54
CA MET A 120 -3.21 -7.82 -24.68
C MET A 120 -2.66 -8.66 -25.83
N PRO A 121 -3.48 -9.50 -26.50
CA PRO A 121 -3.01 -10.19 -27.68
C PRO A 121 -2.59 -9.10 -28.68
N ARG A 122 -1.29 -9.10 -28.99
CA ARG A 122 -0.66 -8.19 -29.94
C ARG A 122 -1.38 -8.40 -31.27
N GLN A 123 -2.35 -7.53 -31.59
CA GLN A 123 -3.00 -7.55 -32.89
C GLN A 123 -1.90 -7.33 -33.93
N THR A 124 -1.70 -8.35 -34.75
CA THR A 124 -0.88 -8.24 -35.96
C THR A 124 -1.44 -7.09 -36.80
N PRO A 125 -0.61 -6.21 -37.38
CA PRO A 125 -1.11 -5.27 -38.35
C PRO A 125 -1.56 -6.06 -39.58
N GLN A 126 -2.87 -6.25 -39.75
CA GLN A 126 -3.43 -6.65 -41.02
C GLN A 126 -3.23 -5.48 -41.98
N VAL A 127 -2.21 -5.60 -42.84
CA VAL A 127 -2.09 -4.81 -44.06
C VAL A 127 -3.29 -5.18 -44.95
N GLN A 128 -4.30 -4.32 -45.00
CA GLN A 128 -5.39 -4.40 -45.97
C GLN A 128 -5.32 -3.18 -46.89
N ASN A 129 -4.46 -3.27 -47.90
CA ASN A 129 -4.54 -2.46 -49.11
C ASN A 129 -5.36 -3.24 -50.13
N GLY A 130 -6.66 -3.04 -50.14
CA GLY A 130 -7.56 -3.50 -51.19
C GLY A 130 -8.64 -2.45 -51.41
N PRO A 131 -8.88 -2.00 -52.66
CA PRO A 131 -9.87 -0.97 -52.94
C PRO A 131 -11.28 -1.45 -52.60
N SER A 132 -12.11 -0.50 -52.18
CA SER A 132 -13.48 -0.74 -51.73
C SER A 132 -14.37 -1.13 -52.91
N PRO A 133 -15.43 -1.95 -52.70
CA PRO A 133 -16.35 -2.35 -53.77
C PRO A 133 -16.99 -1.19 -54.54
N GLU A 134 -17.08 -0.01 -53.92
CA GLU A 134 -17.63 1.21 -54.55
C GLU A 134 -16.75 1.78 -55.69
N GLU A 135 -15.45 1.48 -55.73
CA GLU A 135 -14.54 2.01 -56.77
C GLU A 135 -14.63 1.23 -58.10
N LEU A 136 -15.16 -0.01 -58.09
CA LEU A 136 -15.26 -0.85 -59.29
C LEU A 136 -16.45 -0.51 -60.19
N GLU A 137 -17.47 0.17 -59.66
CA GLU A 137 -18.71 0.48 -60.40
C GLU A 137 -18.60 1.76 -61.24
N VAL A 138 -17.67 2.66 -60.90
CA VAL A 138 -17.45 3.93 -61.59
C VAL A 138 -16.69 3.75 -62.91
N GLN A 139 -15.97 2.64 -63.09
CA GLN A 139 -15.07 2.45 -64.25
C GLN A 139 -15.71 1.71 -65.45
N ARG A 140 -17.02 1.43 -65.39
CA ARG A 140 -17.78 0.83 -66.51
C ARG A 140 -18.73 1.80 -67.22
N ARG A 141 -18.51 3.12 -67.10
CA ARG A 141 -19.19 4.14 -67.89
C ARG A 141 -18.23 4.91 -68.78
#